data_AF-A0A5C8M8S5-F1
#
_entry.id   AF-A0A5C8M8S5-F1
#
_cell.length_a   1.000
_cell.length_b   1.000
_cell.length_c   1.000
_cell.angle_alpha   90.00
_cell.angle_beta   90.00
_cell.angle_gamma   90.00
#
_symmetry.space_group_name_H-M   'P 1'
#
loop_
_entity.id
_entity.type
_entity.pdbx_description
1 polymer ?
#
loop_
_entity_poly.entity_id
_entity_poly.type
_entity_poly.pdbx_seq_one_letter_code
_entity_poly.pdbx_strand_id
1 'polypeptide(L)'
;MRVKKAMSEQCPVLYFYNLEDHCWGYSLFHGGICASSLHFSYEMEFELLMKVAEEMYPEQESIVEFLYGDVEGQKVHRDIESKMRDDAYLKEQLEKHFATNVVERFQLLGLDEKLIAELKDLLSVDTYFNVEIKHEIVELSCSLVT
;
A
#
# COMPACT_ATOMS: atom_id res chain seq x y z
N MET A 1 -7.45 15.13 -5.37
CA MET A 1 -8.57 14.16 -5.28
C MET A 1 -9.80 14.54 -6.10
N ARG A 2 -10.37 15.75 -5.99
CA ARG A 2 -11.65 16.12 -6.64
C ARG A 2 -11.68 15.97 -8.17
N VAL A 3 -10.60 16.34 -8.87
CA VAL A 3 -10.53 16.27 -10.34
C VAL A 3 -10.61 14.83 -10.86
N LYS A 4 -9.82 13.91 -10.27
CA LYS A 4 -9.83 12.49 -10.63
C LYS A 4 -11.21 11.86 -10.44
N LYS A 5 -11.88 12.21 -9.32
CA LYS A 5 -13.23 11.76 -9.00
C LYS A 5 -14.24 12.20 -10.07
N ALA A 6 -14.23 13.48 -10.42
CA ALA A 6 -15.13 14.04 -11.44
C ALA A 6 -14.88 13.45 -12.83
N MET A 7 -13.63 13.29 -13.25
CA MET A 7 -13.29 12.65 -14.53
C MET A 7 -13.75 11.19 -14.57
N SER A 8 -13.65 10.50 -13.43
CA SER A 8 -13.99 9.08 -13.36
C SER A 8 -15.47 8.75 -13.57
N GLU A 9 -16.35 9.76 -13.56
CA GLU A 9 -17.78 9.60 -13.87
C GLU A 9 -18.03 9.23 -15.34
N GLN A 10 -17.11 9.62 -16.24
CA GLN A 10 -17.26 9.43 -17.68
C GLN A 10 -16.41 8.28 -18.23
N CYS A 11 -15.23 8.03 -17.64
CA CYS A 11 -14.35 6.94 -18.01
C CYS A 11 -13.52 6.48 -16.80
N PRO A 12 -13.01 5.24 -16.79
CA PRO A 12 -12.05 4.80 -15.77
C PRO A 12 -10.79 5.68 -15.79
N VAL A 13 -10.28 6.05 -14.62
CA VAL A 13 -9.08 6.88 -14.45
C VAL A 13 -8.08 6.14 -13.58
N LEU A 14 -6.95 5.74 -14.16
CA LEU A 14 -5.80 5.24 -13.42
C LEU A 14 -4.88 6.41 -13.07
N TYR A 15 -4.65 6.62 -11.78
CA TYR A 15 -3.59 7.48 -11.30
C TYR A 15 -2.45 6.65 -10.76
N PHE A 16 -1.28 6.77 -11.36
CA PHE A 16 -0.03 6.17 -10.89
C PHE A 16 0.88 7.26 -10.32
N TYR A 17 1.64 6.92 -9.29
CA TYR A 17 2.70 7.76 -8.75
C TYR A 17 3.92 6.90 -8.41
N ASN A 18 5.09 7.50 -8.55
CA ASN A 18 6.36 6.95 -8.15
C ASN A 18 7.15 8.07 -7.47
N LEU A 19 7.56 7.84 -6.23
CA LEU A 19 8.39 8.70 -5.41
C LEU A 19 9.79 8.07 -5.28
N GLU A 20 10.30 7.64 -6.42
CA GLU A 20 11.66 7.13 -6.65
C GLU A 20 12.08 6.03 -5.68
N ASP A 21 12.86 6.38 -4.66
CA ASP A 21 13.49 5.50 -3.67
C ASP A 21 12.70 5.39 -2.35
N HIS A 22 11.49 5.95 -2.30
CA HIS A 22 10.60 5.84 -1.14
C HIS A 22 9.45 4.86 -1.38
N CYS A 23 8.62 5.15 -2.38
CA CYS A 23 7.41 4.37 -2.62
C CYS A 23 6.83 4.60 -4.01
N TRP A 24 5.92 3.73 -4.42
CA TRP A 24 5.11 3.89 -5.60
C TRP A 24 3.71 3.33 -5.35
N GLY A 25 2.78 3.61 -6.25
CA GLY A 25 1.45 3.02 -6.13
C GLY A 25 0.48 3.58 -7.13
N TYR A 26 -0.78 3.20 -6.95
CA TYR A 26 -1.82 3.64 -7.83
C TYR A 26 -3.16 3.81 -7.13
N SER A 27 -4.06 4.51 -7.80
CA SER A 27 -5.48 4.57 -7.47
C SER A 27 -6.28 4.54 -8.77
N LEU A 28 -7.14 3.54 -8.90
CA LEU A 28 -8.07 3.37 -10.00
C LEU A 28 -9.44 3.90 -9.59
N PHE A 29 -9.92 4.92 -10.30
CA PHE A 29 -11.22 5.53 -10.08
C PHE A 29 -12.19 5.15 -11.20
N HIS A 30 -13.44 4.88 -10.84
CA HIS A 30 -14.53 4.67 -11.80
C HIS A 30 -15.87 5.01 -11.15
N GLY A 31 -16.76 5.68 -11.88
CA GLY A 31 -18.08 6.07 -11.36
C GLY A 31 -18.00 7.02 -10.16
N GLY A 32 -16.96 7.85 -10.09
CA GLY A 32 -16.76 8.77 -8.97
C GLY A 32 -16.30 8.10 -7.68
N ILE A 33 -15.86 6.84 -7.67
CA ILE A 33 -15.33 6.17 -6.47
C ILE A 33 -13.95 5.58 -6.74
N CYS A 34 -13.17 5.34 -5.68
CA CYS A 34 -11.91 4.60 -5.78
C CYS A 34 -12.25 3.10 -5.81
N ALA A 35 -12.04 2.47 -6.97
CA ALA A 35 -12.38 1.07 -7.20
C ALA A 35 -11.26 0.11 -6.75
N SER A 36 -10.01 0.55 -6.86
CA SER A 36 -8.84 -0.17 -6.36
C SER A 36 -7.72 0.81 -6.05
N SER A 37 -6.90 0.52 -5.05
CA SER A 37 -5.67 1.26 -4.77
C SER A 37 -4.61 0.38 -4.15
N LEU A 38 -3.36 0.70 -4.47
CA LEU A 38 -2.19 0.12 -3.85
C LEU A 38 -1.22 1.23 -3.47
N HIS A 39 -0.62 1.10 -2.30
CA HIS A 39 0.54 1.87 -1.87
C HIS A 39 1.65 0.88 -1.53
N PHE A 40 2.75 0.94 -2.26
CA PHE A 40 3.90 0.07 -2.09
C PHE A 40 5.11 0.92 -1.69
N SER A 41 5.50 0.81 -0.43
CA SER A 41 6.64 1.51 0.16
C SER A 41 7.81 0.57 0.35
N TYR A 42 9.03 1.09 0.16
CA TYR A 42 10.26 0.37 0.52
C TYR A 42 10.57 0.50 2.02
N GLU A 43 9.87 1.40 2.72
CA GLU A 43 9.92 1.62 4.16
C GLU A 43 8.64 1.09 4.85
N MET A 44 8.00 0.06 4.27
CA MET A 44 6.67 -0.41 4.68
C MET A 44 6.56 -0.76 6.16
N GLU A 45 7.58 -1.39 6.76
CA GLU A 45 7.55 -1.74 8.19
C GLU A 45 7.42 -0.49 9.07
N PHE A 46 8.11 0.60 8.70
CA PHE A 46 8.02 1.87 9.40
C PHE A 46 6.62 2.49 9.24
N GLU A 47 6.09 2.52 8.02
CA GLU A 47 4.74 3.03 7.77
C GLU A 47 3.65 2.23 8.49
N LEU A 48 3.77 0.90 8.51
CA LEU A 48 2.84 0.03 9.22
C LEU A 48 2.94 0.22 10.75
N LEU A 49 4.14 0.44 11.29
CA LEU A 49 4.33 0.75 12.71
C LEU A 49 3.58 2.04 13.07
N MET A 50 3.76 3.09 12.26
CA MET A 50 3.07 4.37 12.45
C MET A 50 1.55 4.20 12.41
N LYS A 51 1.04 3.45 11.43
CA LYS A 51 -0.39 3.16 11.30
C LYS A 51 -0.96 2.36 12.47
N VAL A 52 -0.25 1.34 12.95
CA VAL A 52 -0.65 0.58 14.14
C VAL A 52 -0.69 1.48 15.37
N ALA A 53 0.28 2.37 15.54
CA ALA A 53 0.28 3.33 16.64
C ALA A 53 -0.89 4.32 16.55
N GLU A 54 -1.19 4.86 15.37
CA GLU A 54 -2.36 5.71 15.11
C GLU A 54 -3.68 5.01 15.46
N GLU A 55 -3.82 3.72 15.12
CA GLU A 55 -5.01 2.93 15.44
C GLU A 55 -5.15 2.64 16.94
N MET A 56 -4.02 2.44 17.64
CA MET A 56 -4.00 2.17 19.09
C MET A 56 -4.20 3.42 19.95
N TYR A 57 -3.75 4.58 19.46
CA TYR A 57 -3.76 5.86 20.20
C TYR A 57 -4.37 7.00 19.37
N PRO A 58 -5.65 6.87 18.95
CA PRO A 58 -6.29 7.83 18.04
C PRO A 58 -6.49 9.23 18.64
N GLU A 59 -6.31 9.38 19.96
CA GLU A 59 -6.41 10.65 20.67
C GLU A 59 -5.15 11.51 20.58
N GLN A 60 -4.02 10.95 20.14
CA GLN A 60 -2.77 11.70 20.05
C GLN A 60 -2.81 12.66 18.86
N GLU A 61 -2.48 13.93 19.11
CA GLU A 61 -2.46 14.95 18.07
C GLU A 61 -1.33 14.70 17.04
N SER A 62 -0.20 14.15 17.49
CA SER A 62 0.94 13.78 16.66
C SER A 62 1.53 12.47 17.14
N ILE A 63 1.27 11.39 16.39
CA ILE A 63 1.84 10.08 16.69
C ILE A 63 3.37 10.07 16.57
N VAL A 64 3.93 10.86 15.66
CA VAL A 64 5.40 10.99 15.54
C VAL A 64 6.00 11.59 16.81
N GLU A 65 5.46 12.70 17.31
CA GLU A 65 5.96 13.32 18.53
C GLU A 65 5.76 12.42 19.75
N PHE A 66 4.63 11.72 19.82
CA PHE A 66 4.39 10.73 20.87
C PHE A 66 5.45 9.62 20.84
N LEU A 67 5.60 8.91 19.71
CA LEU A 67 6.47 7.74 19.62
C LEU A 67 7.96 8.05 19.82
N TYR A 68 8.43 9.22 19.38
CA TYR A 68 9.86 9.54 19.41
C TYR A 68 10.23 10.59 20.46
N GLY A 69 9.32 11.47 20.84
CA GLY A 69 9.55 12.57 21.79
C GLY A 69 9.16 12.25 23.23
N ASP A 70 8.23 11.33 23.45
CA ASP A 70 7.74 10.96 24.79
C ASP A 70 8.28 9.60 25.29
N VAL A 71 8.53 9.49 26.60
CA VAL A 71 9.11 8.28 27.22
C VAL A 71 8.15 7.08 27.18
N GLU A 72 6.85 7.33 27.32
CA GLU A 72 5.81 6.30 27.18
C GLU A 72 5.64 5.91 25.71
N GLY A 73 5.56 6.90 24.82
CA GLY A 73 5.48 6.61 23.37
C GLY A 73 6.69 5.85 22.84
N GLN A 74 7.90 6.09 23.36
CA GLN A 74 9.08 5.29 23.03
C GLN A 74 8.96 3.82 23.48
N LYS A 75 8.21 3.53 24.54
CA LYS A 75 7.91 2.13 24.91
C LYS A 75 6.95 1.51 23.91
N VAL A 76 5.89 2.24 23.55
CA VAL A 76 4.93 1.82 22.52
C VAL A 76 5.62 1.51 21.20
N HIS A 77 6.52 2.40 20.75
CA HIS A 77 7.32 2.18 19.54
C HIS A 77 8.07 0.85 19.59
N ARG A 78 8.82 0.59 20.67
CA ARG A 78 9.58 -0.67 20.84
C ARG A 78 8.67 -1.89 20.91
N ASP A 79 7.51 -1.78 21.53
CA ASP A 79 6.57 -2.89 21.64
C ASP A 79 5.96 -3.24 20.29
N ILE A 80 5.60 -2.24 19.46
CA ILE A 80 5.11 -2.47 18.10
C ILE A 80 6.23 -3.02 17.22
N GLU A 81 7.43 -2.41 17.26
CA GLU A 81 8.60 -2.90 16.53
C GLU A 81 8.91 -4.36 16.88
N SER A 82 8.83 -4.73 18.16
CA SER A 82 9.02 -6.11 18.59
C SER A 82 7.96 -7.07 18.04
N LYS A 83 6.71 -6.63 17.86
CA LYS A 83 5.65 -7.44 17.23
C LYS A 83 5.87 -7.56 15.72
N MET A 84 6.33 -6.52 15.05
CA MET A 84 6.61 -6.54 13.60
C MET A 84 7.72 -7.53 13.21
N ARG A 85 8.55 -7.96 14.16
CA ARG A 85 9.54 -9.03 13.94
C ARG A 85 8.92 -10.43 13.84
N ASP A 86 7.66 -10.59 14.22
CA ASP A 86 6.90 -11.81 14.00
C ASP A 86 6.30 -11.76 12.59
N ASP A 87 6.75 -12.66 11.71
CA ASP A 87 6.33 -12.70 10.31
C ASP A 87 4.81 -12.82 10.16
N ALA A 88 4.12 -13.52 11.07
CA ALA A 88 2.67 -13.67 10.99
C ALA A 88 1.96 -12.34 11.32
N TYR A 89 2.44 -11.61 12.33
CA TYR A 89 1.93 -10.28 12.66
C TYR A 89 2.20 -9.26 11.55
N LEU A 90 3.42 -9.24 11.01
CA LEU A 90 3.77 -8.36 9.89
C LEU A 90 2.92 -8.67 8.66
N LYS A 91 2.72 -9.96 8.36
CA LYS A 91 1.87 -10.40 7.25
C LYS A 91 0.43 -9.94 7.42
N GLU A 92 -0.12 -10.05 8.62
CA GLU A 92 -1.47 -9.54 8.92
C GLU A 92 -1.58 -8.02 8.65
N GLN A 93 -0.57 -7.23 9.05
CA GLN A 93 -0.61 -5.77 8.81
C GLN A 93 -0.46 -5.44 7.32
N LEU A 94 0.38 -6.17 6.58
CA LEU A 94 0.49 -6.06 5.13
C LEU A 94 -0.82 -6.42 4.42
N GLU A 95 -1.49 -7.50 4.83
CA GLU A 95 -2.79 -7.90 4.28
C GLU A 95 -3.85 -6.81 4.48
N LYS A 96 -3.90 -6.18 5.66
CA LYS A 96 -4.78 -5.03 5.91
C LYS A 96 -4.43 -3.83 5.02
N HIS A 97 -3.13 -3.55 4.82
CA HIS A 97 -2.67 -2.45 3.97
C HIS A 97 -2.99 -2.69 2.48
N PHE A 98 -2.85 -3.93 2.02
CA PHE A 98 -3.12 -4.34 0.64
C PHE A 98 -4.61 -4.61 0.39
N ALA A 99 -5.48 -4.56 1.40
CA ALA A 99 -6.90 -4.89 1.28
C ALA A 99 -7.67 -4.01 0.26
N THR A 100 -7.16 -2.81 -0.07
CA THR A 100 -7.76 -1.95 -1.11
C THR A 100 -7.32 -2.31 -2.53
N ASN A 101 -6.34 -3.21 -2.69
CA ASN A 101 -5.79 -3.64 -3.97
C ASN A 101 -6.71 -4.71 -4.59
N VAL A 102 -7.71 -4.26 -5.35
CA VAL A 102 -8.64 -5.12 -6.10
C VAL A 102 -8.19 -5.17 -7.55
N VAL A 103 -7.21 -6.02 -7.85
CA VAL A 103 -6.54 -6.11 -9.16
C VAL A 103 -7.53 -6.47 -10.29
N GLU A 104 -8.62 -7.17 -10.00
CA GLU A 104 -9.68 -7.47 -10.97
C GLU A 104 -10.28 -6.20 -11.59
N ARG A 105 -10.20 -5.05 -10.90
CA ARG A 105 -10.73 -3.79 -11.43
C ARG A 105 -9.97 -3.29 -12.65
N PHE A 106 -8.77 -3.81 -12.95
CA PHE A 106 -8.07 -3.49 -14.20
C PHE A 106 -8.81 -3.97 -15.46
N GLN A 107 -9.84 -4.83 -15.35
CA GLN A 107 -10.78 -5.11 -16.44
C GLN A 107 -11.44 -3.83 -16.99
N LEU A 108 -11.63 -2.82 -16.14
CA LEU A 108 -12.17 -1.52 -16.55
C LEU A 108 -11.25 -0.80 -17.56
N LEU A 109 -9.96 -1.11 -17.55
CA LEU A 109 -8.96 -0.58 -18.49
C LEU A 109 -8.75 -1.51 -19.71
N GLY A 110 -9.50 -2.60 -19.81
CA GLY A 110 -9.42 -3.56 -20.92
C GLY A 110 -8.33 -4.62 -20.78
N LEU A 111 -7.76 -4.82 -19.58
CA LEU A 111 -6.82 -5.91 -19.35
C LEU A 111 -7.55 -7.27 -19.40
N ASP A 112 -6.89 -8.26 -20.00
CA ASP A 112 -7.41 -9.62 -20.07
C ASP A 112 -7.18 -10.42 -18.78
N GLU A 113 -7.82 -11.58 -18.68
CA GLU A 113 -7.75 -12.43 -17.48
C GLU A 113 -6.33 -12.93 -17.19
N LYS A 114 -5.50 -13.09 -18.23
CA LYS A 114 -4.12 -13.57 -18.08
C LYS A 114 -3.27 -12.49 -17.40
N LEU A 115 -3.29 -11.27 -17.92
CA LEU A 115 -2.56 -10.14 -17.32
C LEU A 115 -3.07 -9.82 -15.92
N ILE A 116 -4.37 -9.95 -15.68
CA ILE A 116 -4.93 -9.76 -14.33
C ILE A 116 -4.40 -10.83 -13.36
N ALA A 117 -4.28 -12.08 -13.79
CA ALA A 117 -3.72 -13.13 -12.94
C ALA A 117 -2.23 -12.87 -12.62
N GLU A 118 -1.45 -12.42 -13.61
CA GLU A 118 -0.05 -12.04 -13.42
C GLU A 118 0.10 -10.84 -12.46
N LEU A 119 -0.75 -9.81 -12.60
CA LEU A 119 -0.77 -8.67 -11.69
C LEU A 119 -1.21 -9.05 -10.27
N LYS A 120 -2.13 -9.99 -10.10
CA LYS A 120 -2.55 -10.45 -8.76
C LYS A 120 -1.40 -11.09 -8.01
N ASP A 121 -0.61 -11.91 -8.70
CA ASP A 121 0.56 -12.56 -8.13
C ASP A 121 1.65 -11.52 -7.79
N LEU A 122 1.96 -10.65 -8.74
CA LEU A 122 2.98 -9.61 -8.57
C LEU A 122 2.64 -8.60 -7.45
N LEU A 123 1.37 -8.18 -7.36
CA LEU A 123 0.91 -7.16 -6.41
C LEU A 123 0.37 -7.77 -5.10
N SER A 124 0.87 -8.95 -4.73
CA SER A 124 0.48 -9.67 -3.52
C SER A 124 1.37 -9.36 -2.33
N VAL A 125 0.85 -9.64 -1.13
CA VAL A 125 1.66 -9.63 0.11
C VAL A 125 2.78 -10.67 0.02
N ASP A 126 2.53 -11.82 -0.60
CA ASP A 126 3.54 -12.87 -0.72
C ASP A 126 4.73 -12.41 -1.60
N THR A 127 4.47 -11.71 -2.70
CA THR A 127 5.55 -11.09 -3.49
C THR A 127 6.29 -10.03 -2.68
N TYR A 128 5.56 -9.21 -1.90
CA TYR A 128 6.21 -8.28 -0.98
C TYR A 128 7.18 -9.02 -0.06
N PHE A 129 6.82 -10.15 0.54
CA PHE A 129 7.73 -10.88 1.44
C PHE A 129 8.93 -11.50 0.72
N ASN A 130 8.71 -12.12 -0.43
CA ASN A 130 9.70 -13.01 -1.04
C ASN A 130 10.71 -12.30 -1.95
N VAL A 131 10.43 -11.07 -2.40
CA VAL A 131 11.36 -10.34 -3.24
C VAL A 131 12.51 -9.77 -2.39
N GLU A 132 13.74 -10.07 -2.77
CA GLU A 132 14.95 -9.63 -2.08
C GLU A 132 15.16 -8.11 -2.24
N ILE A 133 14.94 -7.58 -3.44
CA ILE A 133 15.08 -6.15 -3.76
C ILE A 133 13.70 -5.56 -4.09
N LYS A 134 13.08 -4.89 -3.10
CA LYS A 134 11.72 -4.36 -3.24
C LYS A 134 11.53 -3.40 -4.43
N HIS A 135 12.60 -2.70 -4.82
CA HIS A 135 12.62 -1.80 -5.98
C HIS A 135 12.34 -2.51 -7.31
N GLU A 136 12.65 -3.82 -7.44
CA GLU A 136 12.45 -4.54 -8.70
C GLU A 136 10.96 -4.73 -9.03
N ILE A 137 10.06 -4.67 -8.05
CA ILE A 137 8.63 -4.92 -8.26
C ILE A 137 8.01 -3.85 -9.17
N VAL A 138 8.44 -2.58 -9.07
CA VAL A 138 7.91 -1.52 -9.94
C VAL A 138 8.36 -1.74 -11.39
N GLU A 139 9.61 -2.14 -11.61
CA GLU A 139 10.14 -2.42 -12.95
C GLU A 139 9.43 -3.62 -13.59
N LEU A 140 9.25 -4.70 -12.82
CA LEU A 140 8.50 -5.87 -13.25
C LEU A 140 7.07 -5.50 -13.62
N SER A 141 6.39 -4.66 -12.81
CA SER A 141 5.01 -4.23 -13.08
C SER A 141 4.87 -3.42 -14.37
N CYS A 142 5.86 -2.58 -14.68
CA CYS A 142 5.88 -1.81 -15.92
C CYS A 142 6.17 -2.69 -17.15
N SER A 143 6.93 -3.78 -16.99
CA SER A 143 7.27 -4.68 -18.08
C SER A 143 6.12 -5.60 -18.53
N LEU A 144 5.13 -5.85 -17.67
CA LEU A 144 3.96 -6.70 -17.99
C LEU A 144 2.98 -6.06 -18.99
N VAL A 145 3.08 -4.74 -19.21
CA VAL A 145 2.14 -3.97 -20.05
C VAL A 145 2.77 -3.44 -21.34
N THR A 146 4.04 -3.78 -21.61
CA THR A 146 4.76 -3.49 -22.88
C THR A 146 4.76 -4.69 -23.81
#